data_AF-A0A3D3P8Q8-F1
#
_entry.id   AF-A0A3D3P8Q8-F1
#
_cell.length_a   1.000
_cell.length_b   1.000
_cell.length_c   1.000
_cell.angle_alpha   90.00
_cell.angle_beta   90.00
_cell.angle_gamma   90.00
#
_symmetry.space_group_name_H-M   'P 1'
#
loop_
_entity.id
_entity.type
_entity.pdbx_description
1 polymer ?
#
loop_
_entity_poly.entity_id
_entity_poly.type
_entity_poly.pdbx_seq_one_letter_code
_entity_poly.pdbx_strand_id
1 'polypeptide(L)'
;ETVYQLPIPTDDADVFKNGMQIMRDWAQDATLDPVEIDKERGVVLEEKRLGKGAGERMQRQYLPLLLNNSRYSNRLPIGTEEVLKNAKPETIRQFYKDWYRPDMEALIIVGDIDVSAVEAMIKAKFSDLKNPANEPVRTEYKIPLLNKNQFIVVTDNEMPGTSAEIMIKHPEMTIKTTDDFRNSLIRSLYNQMTGARFSELTKQADPPFIQGSHSIGRFLAGLDAASASVNAKPGELERGLKAVWRETERIKKFGFTQTELDRAKQSFMTYMESAYKERDKTPSSNYVEEYLRHFLEGEASPGIEYEYKFYQEKIGGVTLADVNALAKKYLTDVNRDVMILGPEKDKSILPDEAKVNSWLAAVQAENITAYNDQVSAKPFMAKKPVAGKVIIEKNIPEIGVKEWTLSNGVKVVLKPTDFKNDEISFYAFSPGGTSLYSDADYQSASSAAGILARSGVGEYSSVELSKYMTGKRAGVSPYISERYEGISGGAIPKDFETALQLTYLYFTQPRTDPQIFTGIINQQKAALANREKDPASVFADTVAAVLGNYNI
;
A
#
# COMPACT_ATOMS: atom_id res chain seq x y z
N GLU A 1 16.21 9.96 11.45
CA GLU A 1 15.51 11.18 11.92
C GLU A 1 14.82 10.87 13.25
N THR A 2 14.35 11.90 13.96
CA THR A 2 13.37 11.80 15.06
C THR A 2 12.28 12.82 14.74
N VAL A 3 11.02 12.38 14.70
CA VAL A 3 9.89 13.23 14.27
C VAL A 3 8.87 13.30 15.40
N TYR A 4 8.60 14.51 15.87
CA TYR A 4 7.54 14.79 16.84
C TYR A 4 6.30 15.29 16.12
N GLN A 5 5.14 14.69 16.38
CA GLN A 5 3.88 15.01 15.71
C GLN A 5 2.79 15.29 16.73
N LEU A 6 2.10 16.42 16.59
CA LEU A 6 0.97 16.81 17.42
C LEU A 6 -0.21 17.22 16.52
N PRO A 7 -1.18 16.32 16.28
CA PRO A 7 -2.43 16.69 15.63
C PRO A 7 -3.25 17.52 16.62
N ILE A 8 -3.38 18.83 16.35
CA ILE A 8 -4.07 19.77 17.23
C ILE A 8 -5.17 20.52 16.46
N PRO A 9 -6.31 20.80 17.11
CA PRO A 9 -7.31 21.71 16.56
C PRO A 9 -6.72 23.12 16.40
N THR A 10 -7.00 23.77 15.26
CA THR A 10 -6.57 25.16 15.01
C THR A 10 -7.63 26.19 15.38
N ASP A 11 -8.86 25.76 15.68
CA ASP A 11 -9.99 26.60 16.11
C ASP A 11 -9.95 26.96 17.60
N ASP A 12 -9.16 26.23 18.40
CA ASP A 12 -8.85 26.57 19.80
C ASP A 12 -7.46 27.20 19.91
N ALA A 13 -7.45 28.53 20.08
CA ALA A 13 -6.21 29.31 20.16
C ALA A 13 -5.32 28.95 21.36
N ASP A 14 -5.89 28.49 22.48
CA ASP A 14 -5.12 28.15 23.67
C ASP A 14 -4.52 26.76 23.54
N VAL A 15 -5.25 25.80 22.98
CA VAL A 15 -4.70 24.49 22.59
C VAL A 15 -3.57 24.65 21.59
N PHE A 16 -3.74 25.50 20.57
CA PHE A 16 -2.69 25.77 19.58
C PHE A 16 -1.43 26.37 20.22
N LYS A 17 -1.57 27.40 21.06
CA LYS A 17 -0.43 28.00 21.79
C LYS A 17 0.27 27.01 22.71
N ASN A 18 -0.47 26.14 23.38
CA ASN A 18 0.09 25.10 24.25
C ASN A 18 0.84 24.04 23.42
N GLY A 19 0.29 23.63 22.27
CA GLY A 19 0.99 22.74 21.34
C GLY A 19 2.31 23.34 20.85
N MET A 20 2.31 24.63 20.50
CA MET A 20 3.53 25.36 20.14
C MET A 20 4.53 25.44 21.29
N GLN A 21 4.07 25.58 22.54
CA GLN A 21 4.93 25.55 23.71
C GLN A 21 5.57 24.17 23.90
N ILE A 22 4.79 23.09 23.75
CA ILE A 22 5.30 21.71 23.87
C ILE A 22 6.41 21.46 22.84
N MET A 23 6.21 21.87 21.58
CA MET A 23 7.24 21.74 20.53
C MET A 23 8.50 22.53 20.88
N ARG A 24 8.36 23.75 21.43
CA ARG A 24 9.49 24.57 21.89
C ARG A 24 10.24 23.92 23.05
N ASP A 25 9.52 23.31 23.98
CA ASP A 25 10.10 22.63 25.12
C ASP A 25 10.89 21.40 24.67
N TRP A 26 10.37 20.62 23.71
CA TRP A 26 11.07 19.48 23.12
C TRP A 26 12.31 19.88 22.32
N ALA A 27 12.33 21.04 21.67
CA ALA A 27 13.45 21.50 20.86
C ALA A 27 14.73 21.76 21.70
N GLN A 28 14.65 22.40 22.87
CA GLN A 28 15.86 22.66 23.68
C GLN A 28 15.69 22.71 25.21
N ASP A 29 14.47 22.63 25.75
CA ASP A 29 14.21 22.78 27.19
C ASP A 29 13.77 21.48 27.90
N ALA A 30 13.98 20.31 27.27
CA ALA A 30 13.73 19.04 27.93
C ALA A 30 14.64 18.89 29.17
N THR A 31 14.02 18.82 30.36
CA THR A 31 14.74 18.77 31.63
C THR A 31 15.56 17.47 31.79
N LEU A 32 15.06 16.37 31.20
CA LEU A 32 15.71 15.06 31.24
C LEU A 32 16.11 14.68 32.68
N ASP A 33 15.13 14.78 33.59
CA ASP A 33 15.27 14.47 35.01
C ASP A 33 15.73 13.00 35.19
N PRO A 34 16.76 12.72 36.02
CA PRO A 34 17.24 11.36 36.22
C PRO A 34 16.16 10.38 36.69
N VAL A 35 15.23 10.82 37.55
CA VAL A 35 14.16 9.98 38.11
C VAL A 35 13.17 9.59 37.01
N GLU A 36 12.80 10.51 36.14
CA GLU A 36 11.88 10.22 35.03
C GLU A 36 12.56 9.36 33.96
N ILE A 37 13.85 9.59 33.67
CA ILE A 37 14.63 8.69 32.78
C ILE A 37 14.64 7.26 33.31
N ASP A 38 14.88 7.07 34.61
CA ASP A 38 14.94 5.73 35.20
C ASP A 38 13.57 5.03 35.24
N LYS A 39 12.47 5.79 35.40
CA LYS A 39 11.11 5.26 35.22
C LYS A 39 10.86 4.83 33.77
N GLU A 40 11.27 5.65 32.80
CA GLU A 40 11.02 5.41 31.37
C GLU A 40 11.75 4.17 30.83
N ARG A 41 12.86 3.75 31.48
CA ARG A 41 13.53 2.48 31.13
C ARG A 41 12.60 1.28 31.12
N GLY A 42 11.70 1.20 32.11
CA GLY A 42 10.75 0.11 32.21
C GLY A 42 9.78 0.08 31.03
N VAL A 43 9.33 1.27 30.60
CA VAL A 43 8.43 1.45 29.45
C VAL A 43 9.11 1.02 28.15
N VAL A 44 10.33 1.52 27.88
CA VAL A 44 11.07 1.16 26.65
C VAL A 44 11.49 -0.31 26.62
N LEU A 45 11.80 -0.91 27.78
CA LEU A 45 12.04 -2.35 27.87
C LEU A 45 10.78 -3.17 27.57
N GLU A 46 9.62 -2.68 28.01
CA GLU A 46 8.34 -3.31 27.70
C GLU A 46 7.96 -3.15 26.23
N GLU A 47 8.17 -1.99 25.63
CA GLU A 47 8.02 -1.77 24.19
C GLU A 47 8.91 -2.75 23.40
N LYS A 48 10.18 -2.87 23.78
CA LYS A 48 11.09 -3.85 23.19
C LYS A 48 10.58 -5.28 23.37
N ARG A 49 9.90 -5.60 24.47
CA ARG A 49 9.30 -6.92 24.73
C ARG A 49 8.09 -7.16 23.84
N LEU A 50 7.23 -6.16 23.67
CA LEU A 50 6.05 -6.21 22.78
C LEU A 50 6.45 -6.30 21.31
N GLY A 51 7.59 -5.69 20.93
CA GLY A 51 8.19 -5.84 19.61
C GLY A 51 8.84 -7.21 19.34
N LYS A 52 8.87 -8.13 20.31
CA LYS A 52 9.38 -9.49 20.10
C LYS A 52 8.34 -10.35 19.38
N GLY A 53 8.83 -11.23 18.51
CA GLY A 53 8.02 -12.21 17.78
C GLY A 53 8.84 -12.80 16.64
N ALA A 54 8.24 -13.68 15.84
CA ALA A 54 8.94 -14.26 14.68
C ALA A 54 9.53 -13.20 13.74
N GLY A 55 8.79 -12.11 13.48
CA GLY A 55 9.26 -11.04 12.60
C GLY A 55 10.60 -10.44 13.05
N GLU A 56 10.72 -10.06 14.32
CA GLU A 56 11.95 -9.49 14.89
C GLU A 56 13.10 -10.52 14.92
N ARG A 57 12.81 -11.76 15.33
CA ARG A 57 13.81 -12.84 15.39
C ARG A 57 14.38 -13.15 14.00
N MET A 58 13.54 -13.10 12.97
CA MET A 58 13.97 -13.28 11.59
C MET A 58 14.72 -12.06 11.05
N GLN A 59 14.22 -10.84 11.31
CA GLN A 59 14.89 -9.58 10.94
C GLN A 59 16.34 -9.53 11.45
N ARG A 60 16.56 -9.92 12.71
CA ARG A 60 17.92 -9.98 13.29
C ARG A 60 18.88 -10.89 12.53
N GLN A 61 18.36 -11.91 11.83
CA GLN A 61 19.18 -12.85 11.06
C GLN A 61 19.50 -12.31 9.67
N TYR A 62 18.53 -11.73 8.96
CA TYR A 62 18.76 -11.29 7.58
C TYR A 62 19.25 -9.84 7.43
N LEU A 63 18.95 -8.93 8.35
CA LEU A 63 19.34 -7.52 8.22
C LEU A 63 20.86 -7.30 8.10
N PRO A 64 21.75 -8.02 8.82
CA PRO A 64 23.19 -7.89 8.60
C PRO A 64 23.62 -8.21 7.17
N LEU A 65 22.98 -9.20 6.54
CA LEU A 65 23.22 -9.54 5.14
C LEU A 65 22.64 -8.47 4.21
N LEU A 66 21.37 -8.10 4.40
CA LEU A 66 20.64 -7.15 3.54
C LEU A 66 21.27 -5.76 3.52
N LEU A 67 21.79 -5.32 4.67
CA LEU A 67 22.41 -4.02 4.90
C LEU A 67 23.94 -4.07 4.78
N ASN A 68 24.50 -5.15 4.25
CA ASN A 68 25.93 -5.33 3.98
C ASN A 68 26.83 -5.05 5.19
N ASN A 69 26.38 -5.46 6.38
CA ASN A 69 27.00 -5.22 7.68
C ASN A 69 27.34 -3.73 7.94
N SER A 70 26.61 -2.82 7.30
CA SER A 70 26.75 -1.38 7.50
C SER A 70 26.37 -0.98 8.93
N ARG A 71 26.58 0.29 9.27
CA ARG A 71 26.18 0.80 10.59
C ARG A 71 24.68 0.59 10.88
N TYR A 72 23.83 0.60 9.85
CA TYR A 72 22.39 0.37 10.00
C TYR A 72 22.06 -1.02 10.54
N SER A 73 22.86 -2.05 10.26
CA SER A 73 22.61 -3.40 10.82
C SER A 73 22.92 -3.49 12.32
N ASN A 74 23.72 -2.56 12.85
CA ASN A 74 24.20 -2.56 14.24
C ASN A 74 23.61 -1.41 15.08
N ARG A 75 22.73 -0.60 14.49
CA ARG A 75 22.14 0.60 15.10
C ARG A 75 20.63 0.65 14.80
N LEU A 76 19.93 -0.45 15.06
CA LEU A 76 18.48 -0.45 15.06
C LEU A 76 17.95 0.55 16.10
N PRO A 77 16.88 1.31 15.81
CA PRO A 77 16.42 2.41 16.67
C PRO A 77 16.19 2.03 18.14
N ILE A 78 15.65 0.84 18.41
CA ILE A 78 15.35 0.36 19.77
C ILE A 78 16.59 0.11 20.63
N GLY A 79 17.79 0.05 20.04
CA GLY A 79 19.04 -0.18 20.77
C GLY A 79 19.18 -1.58 21.40
N THR A 80 20.17 -1.73 22.29
CA THR A 80 20.46 -2.98 23.00
C THR A 80 19.88 -2.96 24.41
N GLU A 81 19.52 -4.13 24.92
CA GLU A 81 19.00 -4.26 26.30
C GLU A 81 20.01 -3.77 27.34
N GLU A 82 21.30 -4.02 27.11
CA GLU A 82 22.38 -3.52 27.97
C GLU A 82 22.39 -1.99 28.06
N VAL A 83 22.27 -1.30 26.92
CA VAL A 83 22.25 0.17 26.89
C VAL A 83 20.97 0.70 27.54
N LEU A 84 19.81 0.10 27.26
CA LEU A 84 18.54 0.51 27.87
C LEU A 84 18.56 0.39 29.41
N LYS A 85 19.19 -0.66 29.93
CA LYS A 85 19.31 -0.89 31.39
C LYS A 85 20.35 0.00 32.06
N ASN A 86 21.48 0.29 31.38
CA ASN A 86 22.67 0.83 32.04
C ASN A 86 23.10 2.23 31.57
N ALA A 87 22.54 2.78 30.49
CA ALA A 87 22.93 4.10 29.98
C ALA A 87 22.71 5.18 31.05
N LYS A 88 23.72 5.98 31.36
CA LYS A 88 23.60 7.01 32.39
C LYS A 88 22.72 8.17 31.91
N PRO A 89 21.91 8.80 32.78
CA PRO A 89 21.14 10.00 32.42
C PRO A 89 21.98 11.09 31.73
N GLU A 90 23.24 11.24 32.14
CA GLU A 90 24.18 12.21 31.54
C GLU A 90 24.47 11.92 30.07
N THR A 91 24.50 10.64 29.66
CA THR A 91 24.68 10.26 28.25
C THR A 91 23.50 10.71 27.41
N ILE A 92 22.28 10.57 27.92
CA ILE A 92 21.05 10.99 27.23
C ILE A 92 21.01 12.52 27.11
N ARG A 93 21.34 13.23 28.20
CA ARG A 93 21.44 14.70 28.19
C ARG A 93 22.50 15.20 27.22
N GLN A 94 23.64 14.51 27.15
CA GLN A 94 24.69 14.88 26.20
C GLN A 94 24.22 14.67 24.77
N PHE A 95 23.59 13.53 24.47
CA PHE A 95 23.01 13.27 23.15
C PHE A 95 21.97 14.35 22.78
N TYR A 96 21.10 14.73 23.70
CA TYR A 96 20.13 15.80 23.49
C TYR A 96 20.83 17.12 23.14
N LYS A 97 21.81 17.56 23.94
CA LYS A 97 22.57 18.79 23.69
C LYS A 97 23.37 18.78 22.37
N ASP A 98 23.86 17.62 21.98
CA ASP A 98 24.69 17.44 20.79
C ASP A 98 23.88 17.51 19.49
N TRP A 99 22.64 17.00 19.51
CA TRP A 99 21.86 16.72 18.30
C TRP A 99 20.52 17.47 18.20
N TYR A 100 19.95 17.97 19.30
CA TYR A 100 18.74 18.80 19.30
C TYR A 100 19.17 20.26 19.22
N ARG A 101 19.42 20.70 18.00
CA ARG A 101 20.00 22.01 17.69
C ARG A 101 19.33 22.64 16.46
N PRO A 102 19.11 23.97 16.46
CA PRO A 102 18.35 24.66 15.42
C PRO A 102 18.80 24.45 13.96
N ASP A 103 20.10 24.26 13.71
CA ASP A 103 20.62 24.02 12.35
C ASP A 103 20.28 22.61 11.81
N MET A 104 19.79 21.71 12.67
CA MET A 104 19.39 20.33 12.32
C MET A 104 17.90 20.05 12.53
N GLU A 105 17.11 21.06 12.89
CA GLU A 105 15.69 20.92 13.21
C GLU A 105 14.80 21.67 12.19
N ALA A 106 13.58 21.17 12.02
CA ALA A 106 12.53 21.85 11.29
C ALA A 106 11.21 21.76 12.06
N LEU A 107 10.51 22.88 12.15
CA LEU A 107 9.12 22.92 12.62
C LEU A 107 8.19 23.02 11.42
N ILE A 108 7.39 21.99 11.20
CA ILE A 108 6.43 21.91 10.10
C ILE A 108 5.02 22.08 10.67
N ILE A 109 4.31 23.11 10.23
CA ILE A 109 2.94 23.41 10.67
C ILE A 109 2.06 23.47 9.43
N VAL A 110 1.02 22.62 9.40
CA VAL A 110 0.05 22.56 8.29
C VAL A 110 -1.36 22.53 8.87
N GLY A 111 -2.19 23.46 8.43
CA GLY A 111 -3.60 23.54 8.81
C GLY A 111 -4.23 24.84 8.32
N ASP A 112 -5.46 25.10 8.77
CA ASP A 112 -6.12 26.39 8.59
C ASP A 112 -5.56 27.39 9.62
N ILE A 113 -4.57 28.18 9.19
CA ILE A 113 -3.80 29.09 10.06
C ILE A 113 -3.54 30.44 9.36
N ASP A 114 -3.44 31.50 10.15
CA ASP A 114 -2.84 32.77 9.70
C ASP A 114 -1.32 32.63 9.72
N VAL A 115 -0.72 32.51 8.52
CA VAL A 115 0.73 32.34 8.33
C VAL A 115 1.52 33.47 8.99
N SER A 116 1.06 34.72 8.92
CA SER A 116 1.79 35.87 9.48
C SER A 116 1.78 35.84 11.00
N ALA A 117 0.63 35.49 11.60
CA ALA A 117 0.49 35.36 13.05
C ALA A 117 1.32 34.18 13.60
N VAL A 118 1.29 33.04 12.92
CA VAL A 118 2.05 31.85 13.30
C VAL A 118 3.56 32.10 13.15
N GLU A 119 4.01 32.75 12.07
CA GLU A 119 5.41 33.12 11.90
C GLU A 119 5.89 34.05 13.02
N ALA A 120 5.10 35.05 13.40
CA ALA A 120 5.41 35.94 14.52
C ALA A 120 5.52 35.15 15.84
N MET A 121 4.63 34.18 16.07
CA MET A 121 4.68 33.31 17.24
C MET A 121 5.93 32.42 17.25
N ILE A 122 6.30 31.85 16.10
CA ILE A 122 7.53 31.04 15.95
C ILE A 122 8.74 31.91 16.27
N LYS A 123 8.86 33.11 15.69
CA LYS A 123 9.96 34.03 15.99
C LYS A 123 10.02 34.38 17.48
N ALA A 124 8.89 34.68 18.09
CA ALA A 124 8.84 35.01 19.52
C ALA A 124 9.26 33.85 20.43
N LYS A 125 8.93 32.60 20.06
CA LYS A 125 9.18 31.42 20.90
C LYS A 125 10.50 30.71 20.64
N PHE A 126 11.00 30.70 19.41
CA PHE A 126 12.12 29.83 18.99
C PHE A 126 13.39 30.62 18.60
N SER A 127 13.35 31.95 18.53
CA SER A 127 14.52 32.76 18.10
C SER A 127 15.67 32.78 19.11
N ASP A 128 15.41 32.36 20.34
CA ASP A 128 16.40 32.25 21.42
C ASP A 128 17.16 30.91 21.41
N LEU A 129 16.74 29.94 20.60
CA LEU A 129 17.41 28.65 20.47
C LEU A 129 18.84 28.81 19.96
N LYS A 130 19.78 28.02 20.50
CA LYS A 130 21.21 28.13 20.18
C LYS A 130 21.82 26.78 19.87
N ASN A 131 22.71 26.77 18.88
CA ASN A 131 23.57 25.61 18.69
C ASN A 131 24.56 25.46 19.87
N PRO A 132 25.00 24.23 20.20
CA PRO A 132 26.07 24.02 21.18
C PRO A 132 27.38 24.65 20.70
N ALA A 133 28.23 25.12 21.64
CA ALA A 133 29.48 25.81 21.27
C ALA A 133 30.46 24.93 20.45
N ASN A 134 30.42 23.61 20.66
CA ASN A 134 31.22 22.63 19.94
C ASN A 134 30.28 21.59 19.32
N GLU A 135 29.73 21.94 18.16
CA GLU A 135 28.82 21.09 17.41
C GLU A 135 29.49 19.81 16.90
N PRO A 136 28.97 18.62 17.24
CA PRO A 136 29.38 17.40 16.58
C PRO A 136 29.03 17.42 15.09
N VAL A 137 29.92 16.91 14.25
CA VAL A 137 29.66 16.80 12.81
C VAL A 137 28.70 15.63 12.57
N ARG A 138 27.58 15.90 11.88
CA ARG A 138 26.67 14.87 11.40
C ARG A 138 27.36 14.02 10.32
N THR A 139 27.71 12.79 10.67
CA THR A 139 28.23 11.82 9.71
C THR A 139 27.10 11.15 8.96
N GLU A 140 27.10 11.21 7.63
CA GLU A 140 26.22 10.39 6.80
C GLU A 140 26.80 8.97 6.64
N TYR A 141 25.98 7.96 6.91
CA TYR A 141 26.34 6.57 6.72
C TYR A 141 25.65 6.00 5.48
N LYS A 142 26.42 5.24 4.69
CA LYS A 142 25.94 4.58 3.47
C LYS A 142 25.94 3.06 3.64
N ILE A 143 25.09 2.40 2.86
CA ILE A 143 25.17 0.95 2.66
C ILE A 143 26.04 0.72 1.42
N PRO A 144 27.20 0.04 1.52
CA PRO A 144 28.05 -0.19 0.37
C PRO A 144 27.41 -1.20 -0.59
N LEU A 145 27.51 -0.96 -1.90
CA LEU A 145 27.22 -1.98 -2.91
C LEU A 145 28.43 -2.92 -3.01
N LEU A 146 28.21 -4.22 -2.80
CA LEU A 146 29.31 -5.20 -2.70
C LEU A 146 29.75 -5.78 -4.05
N ASN A 147 29.02 -5.47 -5.14
CA ASN A 147 29.20 -6.04 -6.48
C ASN A 147 29.26 -7.58 -6.48
N LYS A 148 28.50 -8.20 -5.58
CA LYS A 148 28.32 -9.64 -5.46
C LYS A 148 26.87 -9.95 -5.14
N ASN A 149 26.52 -11.23 -5.23
CA ASN A 149 25.21 -11.71 -4.82
C ASN A 149 25.29 -12.37 -3.45
N GLN A 150 24.19 -12.33 -2.72
CA GLN A 150 24.08 -12.88 -1.37
C GLN A 150 22.82 -13.73 -1.27
N PHE A 151 22.85 -14.74 -0.40
CA PHE A 151 21.76 -15.67 -0.19
C PHE A 151 21.57 -15.94 1.30
N ILE A 152 20.32 -15.98 1.77
CA ILE A 152 19.99 -16.42 3.13
C ILE A 152 18.65 -17.13 3.19
N VAL A 153 18.60 -18.19 4.00
CA VAL A 153 17.37 -18.82 4.45
C VAL A 153 17.22 -18.52 5.94
N VAL A 154 16.06 -18.00 6.33
CA VAL A 154 15.72 -17.76 7.72
C VAL A 154 14.41 -18.46 8.03
N THR A 155 14.37 -19.17 9.16
CA THR A 155 13.19 -19.91 9.59
C THR A 155 12.78 -19.53 11.01
N ASP A 156 11.49 -19.67 11.29
CA ASP A 156 10.92 -19.48 12.62
C ASP A 156 9.72 -20.42 12.84
N ASN A 157 9.47 -20.84 14.09
CA ASN A 157 8.37 -21.73 14.43
C ASN A 157 6.99 -21.09 14.24
N GLU A 158 6.89 -19.76 14.39
CA GLU A 158 5.61 -19.03 14.26
C GLU A 158 5.38 -18.49 12.84
N MET A 159 6.28 -18.76 11.89
CA MET A 159 6.10 -18.34 10.50
C MET A 159 5.00 -19.20 9.83
N PRO A 160 3.91 -18.61 9.30
CA PRO A 160 2.77 -19.38 8.81
C PRO A 160 2.99 -19.99 7.41
N GLY A 161 3.93 -19.48 6.63
CA GLY A 161 4.18 -19.93 5.26
C GLY A 161 5.52 -19.48 4.71
N THR A 162 5.85 -19.96 3.52
CA THR A 162 7.14 -19.72 2.88
C THR A 162 7.06 -18.57 1.87
N SER A 163 8.03 -17.67 1.95
CA SER A 163 8.19 -16.55 1.04
C SER A 163 9.62 -16.46 0.52
N ALA A 164 9.80 -15.84 -0.63
CA ALA A 164 11.11 -15.49 -1.15
C ALA A 164 11.13 -14.05 -1.68
N GLU A 165 12.27 -13.39 -1.53
CA GLU A 165 12.53 -12.07 -2.06
C GLU A 165 13.87 -12.06 -2.81
N ILE A 166 13.88 -11.42 -3.97
CA ILE A 166 15.07 -11.09 -4.74
C ILE A 166 15.15 -9.58 -4.80
N MET A 167 16.16 -9.00 -4.16
CA MET A 167 16.38 -7.55 -4.10
C MET A 167 17.66 -7.19 -4.83
N ILE A 168 17.57 -6.37 -5.88
CA ILE A 168 18.73 -5.86 -6.61
C ILE A 168 18.93 -4.39 -6.25
N LYS A 169 20.01 -4.07 -5.54
CA LYS A 169 20.28 -2.72 -5.03
C LYS A 169 20.95 -1.81 -6.05
N HIS A 170 20.49 -0.55 -6.11
CA HIS A 170 20.97 0.49 -7.00
C HIS A 170 21.16 1.82 -6.24
N PRO A 171 22.01 2.74 -6.72
CA PRO A 171 21.99 4.11 -6.23
C PRO A 171 20.58 4.72 -6.36
N GLU A 172 20.14 5.44 -5.33
CA GLU A 172 18.83 6.09 -5.28
C GLU A 172 18.64 7.10 -6.42
N MET A 173 17.42 7.17 -6.95
CA MET A 173 16.96 8.29 -7.76
C MET A 173 16.47 9.42 -6.85
N THR A 174 17.10 10.59 -6.96
CA THR A 174 16.64 11.81 -6.27
C THR A 174 15.66 12.60 -7.12
N ILE A 175 14.71 13.33 -6.51
CA ILE A 175 13.76 14.19 -7.22
C ILE A 175 14.06 15.66 -6.91
N LYS A 176 14.84 16.32 -7.77
CA LYS A 176 15.24 17.74 -7.58
C LYS A 176 14.99 18.60 -8.80
N THR A 177 15.05 18.01 -9.98
CA THR A 177 14.89 18.69 -11.27
C THR A 177 13.64 18.22 -12.00
N THR A 178 13.23 18.94 -13.04
CA THR A 178 12.14 18.50 -13.92
C THR A 178 12.43 17.17 -14.62
N ASP A 179 13.69 16.88 -14.92
CA ASP A 179 14.09 15.61 -15.50
C ASP A 179 13.93 14.47 -14.48
N ASP A 180 14.21 14.73 -13.20
CA ASP A 180 13.97 13.77 -12.14
C ASP A 180 12.47 13.50 -11.94
N PHE A 181 11.63 14.53 -11.97
CA PHE A 181 10.16 14.36 -11.95
C PHE A 181 9.68 13.50 -13.11
N ARG A 182 10.22 13.74 -14.32
CA ARG A 182 9.93 12.90 -15.49
C ARG A 182 10.39 11.45 -15.29
N ASN A 183 11.56 11.22 -14.70
CA ASN A 183 12.06 9.89 -14.40
C ASN A 183 11.22 9.18 -13.32
N SER A 184 10.73 9.92 -12.32
CA SER A 184 9.80 9.42 -11.31
C SER A 184 8.46 9.01 -11.94
N LEU A 185 7.93 9.79 -12.88
CA LEU A 185 6.76 9.40 -13.69
C LEU A 185 7.00 8.09 -14.45
N ILE A 186 8.14 7.96 -15.12
CA ILE A 186 8.49 6.73 -15.86
C ILE A 186 8.56 5.52 -14.91
N ARG A 187 9.15 5.68 -13.72
CA ARG A 187 9.20 4.64 -12.67
C ARG A 187 7.80 4.27 -12.16
N SER A 188 6.93 5.25 -11.94
CA SER A 188 5.54 5.03 -11.53
C SER A 188 4.75 4.24 -12.58
N LEU A 189 4.88 4.59 -13.87
CA LEU A 189 4.25 3.86 -14.97
C LEU A 189 4.79 2.43 -15.09
N TYR A 190 6.10 2.23 -14.94
CA TYR A 190 6.72 0.90 -14.91
C TYR A 190 6.14 0.02 -13.79
N ASN A 191 6.11 0.54 -12.56
CA ASN A 191 5.59 -0.19 -11.41
C ASN A 191 4.10 -0.50 -11.56
N GLN A 192 3.32 0.43 -12.11
CA GLN A 192 1.89 0.23 -12.35
C GLN A 192 1.63 -0.89 -13.38
N MET A 193 2.33 -0.87 -14.53
CA MET A 193 2.19 -1.92 -15.54
C MET A 193 2.67 -3.27 -15.03
N THR A 194 3.78 -3.29 -14.29
CA THR A 194 4.29 -4.50 -13.64
C THR A 194 3.24 -5.07 -12.69
N GLY A 195 2.70 -4.25 -11.77
CA GLY A 195 1.64 -4.64 -10.85
C GLY A 195 0.39 -5.17 -11.55
N ALA A 196 0.01 -4.59 -12.70
CA ALA A 196 -1.11 -5.07 -13.50
C ALA A 196 -0.89 -6.51 -14.02
N ARG A 197 0.32 -6.84 -14.49
CA ARG A 197 0.65 -8.20 -14.92
C ARG A 197 0.65 -9.21 -13.78
N PHE A 198 1.21 -8.84 -12.62
CA PHE A 198 1.15 -9.70 -11.43
C PHE A 198 -0.28 -9.91 -10.93
N SER A 199 -1.12 -8.86 -10.98
CA SER A 199 -2.54 -8.99 -10.66
C SER A 199 -3.29 -9.87 -11.65
N GLU A 200 -2.86 -9.98 -12.90
CA GLU A 200 -3.45 -10.91 -13.87
C GLU A 200 -3.13 -12.37 -13.50
N LEU A 201 -1.89 -12.64 -13.07
CA LEU A 201 -1.46 -13.98 -12.63
C LEU A 201 -2.25 -14.48 -11.40
N THR A 202 -2.63 -13.59 -10.48
CA THR A 202 -3.44 -13.95 -9.31
C THR A 202 -4.92 -14.21 -9.63
N LYS A 203 -5.40 -13.78 -10.80
CA LYS A 203 -6.78 -13.97 -11.25
C LYS A 203 -6.97 -15.26 -12.05
N GLN A 204 -5.93 -16.05 -12.25
CA GLN A 204 -6.03 -17.34 -12.92
C GLN A 204 -6.78 -18.37 -12.07
N ALA A 205 -7.30 -19.43 -12.71
CA ALA A 205 -7.97 -20.55 -12.04
C ALA A 205 -7.09 -21.21 -10.96
N ASP A 206 -5.80 -21.34 -11.28
CA ASP A 206 -4.78 -21.90 -10.41
C ASP A 206 -3.58 -20.95 -10.35
N PRO A 207 -3.65 -19.89 -9.53
CA PRO A 207 -2.58 -18.92 -9.41
C PRO A 207 -1.28 -19.60 -8.96
N PRO A 208 -0.12 -19.23 -9.52
CA PRO A 208 1.15 -19.86 -9.15
C PRO A 208 1.65 -19.48 -7.75
N PHE A 209 1.03 -18.48 -7.11
CA PHE A 209 1.38 -17.96 -5.79
C PHE A 209 0.17 -17.33 -5.10
N ILE A 210 0.27 -17.09 -3.80
CA ILE A 210 -0.73 -16.32 -3.03
C ILE A 210 -0.57 -14.84 -3.35
N GLN A 211 0.67 -14.36 -3.34
CA GLN A 211 1.04 -13.01 -3.73
C GLN A 211 2.37 -13.06 -4.47
N GLY A 212 2.50 -12.25 -5.51
CA GLY A 212 3.72 -12.07 -6.26
C GLY A 212 3.82 -10.62 -6.70
N SER A 213 5.01 -10.06 -6.68
CA SER A 213 5.21 -8.68 -7.13
C SER A 213 6.61 -8.49 -7.69
N HIS A 214 6.74 -7.45 -8.51
CA HIS A 214 8.01 -6.85 -8.85
C HIS A 214 7.83 -5.32 -8.87
N SER A 215 8.76 -4.58 -8.29
CA SER A 215 8.74 -3.12 -8.33
C SER A 215 10.14 -2.54 -8.16
N ILE A 216 10.29 -1.29 -8.58
CA ILE A 216 11.48 -0.48 -8.35
C ILE A 216 11.10 0.66 -7.41
N GLY A 217 11.77 0.78 -6.27
CA GLY A 217 11.46 1.80 -5.29
C GLY A 217 12.64 2.12 -4.39
N ARG A 218 12.42 3.08 -3.49
CA ARG A 218 13.40 3.44 -2.47
C ARG A 218 13.63 2.27 -1.52
N PHE A 219 14.89 2.06 -1.13
CA PHE A 219 15.28 1.13 -0.09
C PHE A 219 15.73 1.88 1.18
N LEU A 220 17.03 2.09 1.36
CA LEU A 220 17.59 2.74 2.55
C LEU A 220 18.95 3.35 2.24
N ALA A 221 19.30 4.43 2.95
CA ALA A 221 20.64 5.02 2.98
C ALA A 221 21.21 5.38 1.60
N GLY A 222 20.41 6.02 0.75
CA GLY A 222 20.81 6.44 -0.59
C GLY A 222 20.75 5.33 -1.65
N LEU A 223 19.99 4.26 -1.39
CA LEU A 223 19.78 3.17 -2.33
C LEU A 223 18.30 3.02 -2.70
N ASP A 224 18.07 2.74 -3.98
CA ASP A 224 16.86 2.12 -4.51
C ASP A 224 17.05 0.60 -4.57
N ALA A 225 15.95 -0.13 -4.71
CA ALA A 225 15.97 -1.54 -5.03
C ALA A 225 14.93 -1.92 -6.09
N ALA A 226 15.31 -2.84 -6.96
CA ALA A 226 14.37 -3.62 -7.76
C ALA A 226 14.07 -4.91 -6.98
N SER A 227 12.88 -5.01 -6.40
CA SER A 227 12.48 -6.13 -5.56
C SER A 227 11.46 -6.98 -6.29
N ALA A 228 11.72 -8.28 -6.37
CA ALA A 228 10.76 -9.30 -6.78
C ALA A 228 10.45 -10.20 -5.58
N SER A 229 9.18 -10.34 -5.22
CA SER A 229 8.77 -11.10 -4.03
C SER A 229 7.66 -12.10 -4.34
N VAL A 230 7.64 -13.20 -3.59
CA VAL A 230 6.62 -14.23 -3.67
C VAL A 230 6.22 -14.72 -2.29
N ASN A 231 4.92 -14.77 -2.03
CA ASN A 231 4.31 -15.57 -0.96
C ASN A 231 3.75 -16.85 -1.61
N ALA A 232 4.39 -17.97 -1.33
CA ALA A 232 4.08 -19.23 -2.00
C ALA A 232 2.89 -19.95 -1.35
N LYS A 233 2.20 -20.78 -2.14
CA LYS A 233 1.31 -21.80 -1.58
C LYS A 233 2.16 -22.85 -0.83
N PRO A 234 1.59 -23.57 0.16
CA PRO A 234 2.33 -24.61 0.89
C PRO A 234 3.01 -25.61 -0.06
N GLY A 235 4.33 -25.77 0.06
CA GLY A 235 5.12 -26.68 -0.78
C GLY A 235 5.40 -26.21 -2.22
N GLU A 236 4.87 -25.06 -2.65
CA GLU A 236 4.96 -24.59 -4.04
C GLU A 236 5.95 -23.42 -4.23
N LEU A 237 6.97 -23.29 -3.37
CA LEU A 237 7.95 -22.20 -3.47
C LEU A 237 8.62 -22.15 -4.84
N GLU A 238 9.06 -23.28 -5.38
CA GLU A 238 9.69 -23.36 -6.70
C GLU A 238 8.76 -22.82 -7.79
N ARG A 239 7.49 -23.24 -7.79
CA ARG A 239 6.50 -22.83 -8.78
C ARG A 239 6.23 -21.33 -8.69
N GLY A 240 6.01 -20.81 -7.49
CA GLY A 240 5.75 -19.40 -7.25
C GLY A 240 6.94 -18.53 -7.64
N LEU A 241 8.15 -18.86 -7.18
CA LEU A 241 9.35 -18.09 -7.48
C LEU A 241 9.67 -18.12 -8.98
N LYS A 242 9.56 -19.28 -9.64
CA LYS A 242 9.71 -19.36 -11.10
C LYS A 242 8.67 -18.52 -11.83
N ALA A 243 7.43 -18.45 -11.37
CA ALA A 243 6.41 -17.61 -11.99
C ALA A 243 6.72 -16.11 -11.87
N VAL A 244 7.14 -15.66 -10.69
CA VAL A 244 7.55 -14.25 -10.48
C VAL A 244 8.79 -13.91 -11.31
N TRP A 245 9.80 -14.78 -11.31
CA TRP A 245 11.01 -14.55 -12.07
C TRP A 245 10.76 -14.60 -13.58
N ARG A 246 9.87 -15.49 -14.05
CA ARG A 246 9.51 -15.58 -15.47
C ARG A 246 8.84 -14.31 -15.97
N GLU A 247 7.95 -13.69 -15.19
CA GLU A 247 7.35 -12.43 -15.59
C GLU A 247 8.36 -11.27 -15.55
N THR A 248 9.27 -11.28 -14.57
CA THR A 248 10.39 -10.33 -14.49
C THR A 248 11.31 -10.44 -15.73
N GLU A 249 11.68 -11.66 -16.14
CA GLU A 249 12.47 -11.92 -17.34
C GLU A 249 11.68 -11.61 -18.63
N ARG A 250 10.37 -11.83 -18.66
CA ARG A 250 9.51 -11.42 -19.78
C ARG A 250 9.55 -9.91 -19.98
N ILE A 251 9.44 -9.13 -18.90
CA ILE A 251 9.57 -7.66 -18.94
C ILE A 251 10.99 -7.28 -19.40
N LYS A 252 12.04 -7.91 -18.88
CA LYS A 252 13.43 -7.65 -19.30
C LYS A 252 13.66 -7.91 -20.81
N LYS A 253 13.08 -8.99 -21.35
CA LYS A 253 13.29 -9.45 -22.72
C LYS A 253 12.42 -8.73 -23.76
N PHE A 254 11.14 -8.52 -23.44
CA PHE A 254 10.15 -8.01 -24.40
C PHE A 254 9.58 -6.63 -24.04
N GLY A 255 9.74 -6.20 -22.80
CA GLY A 255 9.15 -4.96 -22.31
C GLY A 255 7.62 -5.01 -22.21
N PHE A 256 7.03 -3.82 -22.20
CA PHE A 256 5.59 -3.58 -22.20
C PHE A 256 5.03 -3.35 -23.61
N THR A 257 3.73 -3.58 -23.79
CA THR A 257 3.00 -3.23 -25.01
C THR A 257 2.50 -1.79 -24.97
N GLN A 258 2.19 -1.22 -26.14
CA GLN A 258 1.68 0.15 -26.23
C GLN A 258 0.35 0.30 -25.47
N THR A 259 -0.51 -0.71 -25.56
CA THR A 259 -1.80 -0.76 -24.88
C THR A 259 -1.67 -0.77 -23.36
N GLU A 260 -0.61 -1.39 -22.80
CA GLU A 260 -0.31 -1.30 -21.37
C GLU A 260 0.10 0.13 -20.97
N LEU A 261 0.99 0.76 -21.76
CA LEU A 261 1.46 2.12 -21.50
C LEU A 261 0.33 3.14 -21.59
N ASP A 262 -0.53 3.05 -22.60
CA ASP A 262 -1.66 3.96 -22.79
C ASP A 262 -2.64 3.90 -21.61
N ARG A 263 -2.97 2.69 -21.15
CA ARG A 263 -3.80 2.48 -19.96
C ARG A 263 -3.13 3.02 -18.69
N ALA A 264 -1.83 2.79 -18.53
CA ALA A 264 -1.08 3.29 -17.37
C ALA A 264 -1.08 4.83 -17.34
N LYS A 265 -0.81 5.47 -18.47
CA LYS A 265 -0.87 6.94 -18.62
C LYS A 265 -2.27 7.49 -18.31
N GLN A 266 -3.31 6.85 -18.82
CA GLN A 266 -4.69 7.27 -18.57
C GLN A 266 -5.02 7.21 -17.07
N SER A 267 -4.72 6.09 -16.41
CA SER A 267 -4.92 5.94 -14.95
C SER A 267 -4.14 6.97 -14.15
N PHE A 268 -2.86 7.19 -14.51
CA PHE A 268 -2.03 8.17 -13.85
C PHE A 268 -2.64 9.58 -13.96
N MET A 269 -3.05 10.00 -15.16
CA MET A 269 -3.67 11.31 -15.34
C MET A 269 -5.03 11.44 -14.67
N THR A 270 -5.86 10.39 -14.67
CA THR A 270 -7.13 10.40 -13.93
C THR A 270 -6.87 10.55 -12.43
N TYR A 271 -5.84 9.90 -11.89
CA TYR A 271 -5.44 10.10 -10.49
C TYR A 271 -5.01 11.55 -10.22
N MET A 272 -4.10 12.10 -11.05
CA MET A 272 -3.59 13.46 -10.88
C MET A 272 -4.70 14.52 -11.04
N GLU A 273 -5.65 14.32 -11.96
CA GLU A 273 -6.80 15.21 -12.15
C GLU A 273 -7.69 15.23 -10.90
N SER A 274 -8.03 14.05 -10.36
CA SER A 274 -8.83 13.99 -9.13
C SER A 274 -8.08 14.58 -7.94
N ALA A 275 -6.78 14.30 -7.77
CA ALA A 275 -5.96 14.89 -6.71
C ALA A 275 -5.93 16.43 -6.83
N TYR A 276 -5.82 16.98 -8.05
CA TYR A 276 -5.91 18.41 -8.29
C TYR A 276 -7.30 18.97 -7.93
N LYS A 277 -8.39 18.28 -8.27
CA LYS A 277 -9.76 18.69 -7.88
C LYS A 277 -9.98 18.65 -6.37
N GLU A 278 -9.37 17.70 -5.67
CA GLU A 278 -9.46 17.50 -4.22
C GLU A 278 -8.43 18.31 -3.41
N ARG A 279 -7.69 19.22 -4.04
CA ARG A 279 -6.54 19.91 -3.43
C ARG A 279 -6.89 20.70 -2.15
N ASP A 280 -8.07 21.29 -2.07
CA ASP A 280 -8.59 22.01 -0.89
C ASP A 280 -9.24 21.07 0.16
N LYS A 281 -9.34 19.77 -0.13
CA LYS A 281 -9.86 18.71 0.77
C LYS A 281 -8.79 17.66 1.10
N THR A 282 -7.52 18.02 0.89
CA THR A 282 -6.36 17.17 1.17
C THR A 282 -6.03 17.19 2.67
N PRO A 283 -5.90 16.02 3.32
CA PRO A 283 -5.50 15.96 4.73
C PRO A 283 -4.16 16.64 4.98
N SER A 284 -4.03 17.39 6.08
CA SER A 284 -2.80 18.11 6.44
C SER A 284 -1.58 17.19 6.58
N SER A 285 -1.80 15.94 7.02
CA SER A 285 -0.76 14.91 7.13
C SER A 285 -0.01 14.68 5.81
N ASN A 286 -0.68 14.79 4.67
CA ASN A 286 -0.05 14.57 3.37
C ASN A 286 1.00 15.64 3.07
N TYR A 287 0.70 16.91 3.37
CA TYR A 287 1.65 18.01 3.23
C TYR A 287 2.77 17.91 4.26
N VAL A 288 2.47 17.50 5.49
CA VAL A 288 3.51 17.26 6.52
C VAL A 288 4.52 16.22 6.03
N GLU A 289 4.06 15.11 5.46
CA GLU A 289 4.94 14.09 4.90
C GLU A 289 5.77 14.61 3.71
N GLU A 290 5.18 15.43 2.84
CA GLU A 290 5.87 16.05 1.71
C GLU A 290 6.99 17.00 2.19
N TYR A 291 6.68 17.88 3.14
CA TYR A 291 7.65 18.82 3.71
C TYR A 291 8.72 18.12 4.55
N LEU A 292 8.38 17.00 5.19
CA LEU A 292 9.35 16.17 5.91
C LEU A 292 10.38 15.58 4.94
N ARG A 293 9.96 15.02 3.80
CA ARG A 293 10.88 14.52 2.77
C ARG A 293 11.68 15.65 2.13
N HIS A 294 11.06 16.81 1.91
CA HIS A 294 11.77 18.00 1.44
C HIS A 294 12.92 18.38 2.39
N PHE A 295 12.66 18.45 3.69
CA PHE A 295 13.67 18.81 4.68
C PHE A 295 14.76 17.73 4.84
N LEU A 296 14.36 16.47 4.96
CA LEU A 296 15.29 15.37 5.25
C LEU A 296 16.15 14.97 4.05
N GLU A 297 15.63 15.10 2.83
CA GLU A 297 16.18 14.47 1.62
C GLU A 297 16.41 15.48 0.48
N GLY A 298 15.86 16.68 0.61
CA GLY A 298 15.86 17.68 -0.46
C GLY A 298 14.97 17.27 -1.64
N GLU A 299 13.94 16.44 -1.40
CA GLU A 299 12.93 16.10 -2.41
C GLU A 299 12.14 17.37 -2.78
N ALA A 300 11.97 17.64 -4.08
CA ALA A 300 11.20 18.79 -4.52
C ALA A 300 9.72 18.66 -4.12
N SER A 301 9.16 19.74 -3.57
CA SER A 301 7.76 19.85 -3.11
C SER A 301 7.05 21.02 -3.82
N PRO A 302 6.77 20.91 -5.14
CA PRO A 302 6.17 22.00 -5.91
C PRO A 302 4.64 22.07 -5.76
N GLY A 303 4.02 21.05 -5.14
CA GLY A 303 2.58 20.96 -4.91
C GLY A 303 1.78 20.49 -6.14
N ILE A 304 0.57 19.98 -5.84
CA ILE A 304 -0.29 19.28 -6.81
C ILE A 304 -0.66 20.10 -8.05
N GLU A 305 -0.76 21.43 -7.93
CA GLU A 305 -1.07 22.29 -9.08
C GLU A 305 0.06 22.29 -10.11
N TYR A 306 1.31 22.40 -9.66
CA TYR A 306 2.45 22.32 -10.55
C TYR A 306 2.58 20.92 -11.12
N GLU A 307 2.48 19.89 -10.27
CA GLU A 307 2.61 18.49 -10.69
C GLU A 307 1.57 18.10 -11.74
N TYR A 308 0.31 18.46 -11.53
CA TYR A 308 -0.77 18.15 -12.48
C TYR A 308 -0.50 18.77 -13.86
N LYS A 309 -0.14 20.07 -13.91
CA LYS A 309 0.21 20.77 -15.16
C LYS A 309 1.44 20.15 -15.82
N PHE A 310 2.49 19.89 -15.03
CA PHE A 310 3.71 19.27 -15.51
C PHE A 310 3.42 17.90 -16.15
N TYR A 311 2.68 17.02 -15.48
CA TYR A 311 2.37 15.71 -16.04
C TYR A 311 1.42 15.78 -17.23
N GLN A 312 0.45 16.70 -17.22
CA GLN A 312 -0.42 16.94 -18.38
C GLN A 312 0.40 17.26 -19.65
N GLU A 313 1.45 18.06 -19.52
CA GLU A 313 2.34 18.41 -20.63
C GLU A 313 3.32 17.28 -21.00
N LYS A 314 3.90 16.60 -20.01
CA LYS A 314 5.04 15.69 -20.23
C LYS A 314 4.65 14.24 -20.47
N ILE A 315 3.47 13.80 -20.05
CA ILE A 315 3.08 12.39 -20.12
C ILE A 315 2.93 11.89 -21.57
N GLY A 316 2.52 12.78 -22.49
CA GLY A 316 2.44 12.47 -23.92
C GLY A 316 3.78 12.01 -24.50
N GLY A 317 4.89 12.60 -24.03
CA GLY A 317 6.25 12.29 -24.48
C GLY A 317 6.89 11.06 -23.82
N VAL A 318 6.26 10.38 -22.86
CA VAL A 318 6.78 9.09 -22.35
C VAL A 318 6.57 8.00 -23.39
N THR A 319 7.63 7.31 -23.80
CA THR A 319 7.59 6.25 -24.81
C THR A 319 7.72 4.87 -24.19
N LEU A 320 7.44 3.81 -24.96
CA LEU A 320 7.75 2.44 -24.54
C LEU A 320 9.24 2.23 -24.31
N ALA A 321 10.10 2.90 -25.07
CA ALA A 321 11.55 2.79 -24.91
C ALA A 321 11.98 3.32 -23.52
N ASP A 322 11.38 4.42 -23.06
CA ASP A 322 11.67 5.02 -21.76
C ASP A 322 11.37 4.05 -20.60
N VAL A 323 10.17 3.46 -20.59
CA VAL A 323 9.75 2.51 -19.53
C VAL A 323 10.51 1.19 -19.61
N ASN A 324 10.77 0.67 -20.82
CA ASN A 324 11.49 -0.59 -21.01
C ASN A 324 12.99 -0.45 -20.68
N ALA A 325 13.54 0.77 -20.73
CA ALA A 325 14.92 1.02 -20.30
C ALA A 325 15.11 0.79 -18.79
N LEU A 326 14.07 0.96 -17.96
CA LEU A 326 14.16 0.70 -16.53
C LEU A 326 14.44 -0.76 -16.21
N ALA A 327 13.79 -1.69 -16.92
CA ALA A 327 14.07 -3.12 -16.75
C ALA A 327 15.56 -3.43 -16.99
N LYS A 328 16.16 -2.84 -18.04
CA LYS A 328 17.58 -3.02 -18.35
C LYS A 328 18.50 -2.37 -17.33
N LYS A 329 18.13 -1.19 -16.82
CA LYS A 329 18.90 -0.44 -15.81
C LYS A 329 18.92 -1.16 -14.46
N TYR A 330 17.77 -1.69 -14.03
CA TYR A 330 17.58 -2.17 -12.67
C TYR A 330 17.69 -3.71 -12.51
N LEU A 331 17.49 -4.51 -13.56
CA LEU A 331 17.58 -5.97 -13.50
C LEU A 331 18.97 -6.49 -13.86
N THR A 332 19.94 -6.18 -13.00
CA THR A 332 21.36 -6.57 -13.13
C THR A 332 21.69 -7.88 -12.42
N ASP A 333 22.82 -8.51 -12.79
CA ASP A 333 23.25 -9.80 -12.22
C ASP A 333 24.15 -9.70 -10.98
N VAL A 334 24.38 -8.47 -10.48
CA VAL A 334 25.18 -8.16 -9.28
C VAL A 334 24.38 -7.31 -8.29
N ASN A 335 24.85 -7.23 -7.04
CA ASN A 335 24.16 -6.55 -5.92
C ASN A 335 22.78 -7.13 -5.63
N ARG A 336 22.62 -8.44 -5.87
CA ARG A 336 21.38 -9.18 -5.69
C ARG A 336 21.41 -9.96 -4.38
N ASP A 337 20.46 -9.67 -3.52
CA ASP A 337 20.20 -10.44 -2.31
C ASP A 337 18.99 -11.33 -2.54
N VAL A 338 19.15 -12.61 -2.23
CA VAL A 338 18.08 -13.60 -2.29
C VAL A 338 17.79 -14.07 -0.89
N MET A 339 16.57 -13.88 -0.44
CA MET A 339 16.12 -14.25 0.90
C MET A 339 14.96 -15.22 0.80
N ILE A 340 14.97 -16.26 1.63
CA ILE A 340 13.84 -17.16 1.84
C ILE A 340 13.47 -17.12 3.31
N LEU A 341 12.20 -16.83 3.60
CA LEU A 341 11.64 -16.88 4.94
C LEU A 341 10.62 -18.01 4.99
N GLY A 342 10.67 -18.87 6.01
CA GLY A 342 9.71 -19.97 6.10
C GLY A 342 9.55 -20.57 7.50
N PRO A 343 8.63 -21.53 7.66
CA PRO A 343 8.42 -22.23 8.93
C PRO A 343 9.62 -23.11 9.29
N GLU A 344 10.01 -23.17 10.56
CA GLU A 344 11.12 -24.06 11.02
C GLU A 344 10.87 -25.53 10.67
N LYS A 345 9.62 -25.99 10.75
CA LYS A 345 9.22 -27.35 10.36
C LYS A 345 9.53 -27.71 8.90
N ASP A 346 9.63 -26.71 8.02
CA ASP A 346 9.85 -26.91 6.59
C ASP A 346 11.34 -26.72 6.21
N LYS A 347 12.21 -26.43 7.19
CA LYS A 347 13.63 -26.12 6.96
C LYS A 347 14.38 -27.16 6.13
N SER A 348 14.08 -28.43 6.30
CA SER A 348 14.73 -29.53 5.56
C SER A 348 14.36 -29.59 4.07
N ILE A 349 13.26 -28.94 3.67
CA ILE A 349 12.78 -28.88 2.28
C ILE A 349 12.98 -27.51 1.63
N LEU A 350 13.49 -26.51 2.37
CA LEU A 350 13.83 -25.21 1.80
C LEU A 350 15.08 -25.33 0.90
N PRO A 351 15.09 -24.65 -0.26
CA PRO A 351 16.20 -24.74 -1.20
C PRO A 351 17.43 -24.01 -0.67
N ASP A 352 18.61 -24.48 -1.06
CA ASP A 352 19.87 -23.75 -0.88
C ASP A 352 20.12 -22.76 -2.02
N GLU A 353 21.22 -22.02 -1.94
CA GLU A 353 21.61 -21.03 -2.94
C GLU A 353 21.76 -21.64 -4.33
N ALA A 354 22.41 -22.81 -4.43
CA ALA A 354 22.64 -23.48 -5.71
C ALA A 354 21.33 -23.88 -6.36
N LYS A 355 20.37 -24.38 -5.58
CA LYS A 355 19.04 -24.77 -6.04
C LYS A 355 18.24 -23.56 -6.52
N VAL A 356 18.22 -22.46 -5.77
CA VAL A 356 17.53 -21.24 -6.23
C VAL A 356 18.17 -20.67 -7.48
N ASN A 357 19.50 -20.56 -7.54
CA ASN A 357 20.20 -20.12 -8.74
C ASN A 357 19.90 -21.02 -9.95
N SER A 358 19.74 -22.34 -9.74
CA SER A 358 19.33 -23.26 -10.81
C SER A 358 17.91 -22.97 -11.31
N TRP A 359 16.99 -22.56 -10.44
CA TRP A 359 15.64 -22.16 -10.84
C TRP A 359 15.63 -20.87 -11.65
N LEU A 360 16.39 -19.86 -11.23
CA LEU A 360 16.50 -18.59 -11.94
C LEU A 360 17.12 -18.80 -13.33
N ALA A 361 18.21 -19.57 -13.40
CA ALA A 361 18.87 -19.93 -14.66
C ALA A 361 17.97 -20.76 -15.58
N ALA A 362 17.21 -21.70 -15.03
CA ALA A 362 16.25 -22.48 -15.81
C ALA A 362 15.22 -21.58 -16.48
N VAL A 363 14.63 -20.63 -15.74
CA VAL A 363 13.68 -19.65 -16.29
C VAL A 363 14.33 -18.75 -17.34
N GLN A 364 15.57 -18.31 -17.14
CA GLN A 364 16.29 -17.52 -18.13
C GLN A 364 16.56 -18.28 -19.43
N ALA A 365 16.74 -19.61 -19.34
CA ALA A 365 16.91 -20.48 -20.49
C ALA A 365 15.58 -20.92 -21.15
N GLU A 366 14.43 -20.65 -20.51
CA GLU A 366 13.13 -20.97 -21.09
C GLU A 366 12.87 -20.16 -22.36
N ASN A 367 12.15 -20.76 -23.31
CA ASN A 367 11.62 -20.03 -24.46
C ASN A 367 10.39 -19.19 -24.06
N ILE A 368 10.63 -18.13 -23.29
CA ILE A 368 9.58 -17.19 -22.86
C ILE A 368 9.04 -16.47 -24.10
N THR A 369 7.71 -16.45 -24.24
CA THR A 369 6.99 -15.71 -25.27
C THR A 369 6.66 -14.28 -24.83
N ALA A 370 6.43 -13.38 -25.78
CA ALA A 370 5.97 -12.03 -25.47
C ALA A 370 4.64 -12.05 -24.70
N TYR A 371 4.42 -11.01 -23.88
CA TYR A 371 3.15 -10.84 -23.18
C TYR A 371 2.01 -10.65 -24.18
N ASN A 372 0.92 -11.37 -23.98
CA ASN A 372 -0.28 -11.25 -24.80
C ASN A 372 -1.31 -10.40 -24.05
N ASP A 373 -1.46 -9.14 -24.45
CA ASP A 373 -2.41 -8.24 -23.83
C ASP A 373 -3.86 -8.56 -24.27
N GLN A 374 -4.51 -9.44 -23.52
CA GLN A 374 -5.92 -9.79 -23.75
C GLN A 374 -6.85 -8.61 -23.43
N VAL A 375 -7.23 -7.85 -24.46
CA VAL A 375 -8.22 -6.76 -24.36
C VAL A 375 -9.52 -7.16 -25.06
N SER A 376 -10.67 -6.81 -24.46
CA SER A 376 -11.97 -7.02 -25.10
C SER A 376 -12.31 -5.82 -25.99
N ALA A 377 -12.64 -6.09 -27.25
CA ALA A 377 -13.18 -5.10 -28.20
C ALA A 377 -14.72 -4.99 -28.14
N LYS A 378 -15.38 -5.78 -27.28
CA LYS A 378 -16.84 -5.79 -27.15
C LYS A 378 -17.33 -4.49 -26.50
N PRO A 379 -18.59 -4.09 -26.73
CA PRO A 379 -19.20 -3.00 -25.97
C PRO A 379 -19.44 -3.44 -24.51
N PHE A 380 -19.28 -2.52 -23.56
CA PHE A 380 -19.47 -2.83 -22.13
C PHE A 380 -20.91 -3.27 -21.82
N MET A 381 -21.88 -2.64 -22.47
CA MET A 381 -23.27 -3.09 -22.50
C MET A 381 -23.71 -3.37 -23.93
N ALA A 382 -24.02 -4.63 -24.23
CA ALA A 382 -24.56 -5.02 -25.53
C ALA A 382 -25.93 -4.38 -25.83
N LYS A 383 -26.75 -4.18 -24.78
CA LYS A 383 -28.06 -3.55 -24.87
C LYS A 383 -28.20 -2.48 -23.78
N LYS A 384 -28.53 -1.26 -24.18
CA LYS A 384 -28.86 -0.18 -23.23
C LYS A 384 -30.19 -0.47 -22.52
N PRO A 385 -30.32 -0.18 -21.21
CA PRO A 385 -31.58 -0.32 -20.50
C PRO A 385 -32.65 0.62 -21.07
N VAL A 386 -33.91 0.23 -20.95
CA VAL A 386 -35.05 1.12 -21.27
C VAL A 386 -35.17 2.17 -20.17
N ALA A 387 -35.29 3.44 -20.56
CA ALA A 387 -35.41 4.54 -19.60
C ALA A 387 -36.70 4.41 -18.76
N GLY A 388 -36.55 4.42 -17.44
CA GLY A 388 -37.66 4.55 -16.49
C GLY A 388 -38.10 6.01 -16.30
N LYS A 389 -39.01 6.24 -15.35
CA LYS A 389 -39.46 7.58 -14.96
C LYS A 389 -39.37 7.76 -13.45
N VAL A 390 -39.07 8.98 -13.01
CA VAL A 390 -39.36 9.41 -11.64
C VAL A 390 -40.88 9.65 -11.57
N ILE A 391 -41.57 8.91 -10.71
CA ILE A 391 -43.04 9.01 -10.58
C ILE A 391 -43.45 9.81 -9.34
N ILE A 392 -42.58 9.87 -8.32
CA ILE A 392 -42.77 10.68 -7.13
C ILE A 392 -41.43 11.35 -6.83
N GLU A 393 -41.46 12.66 -6.59
CA GLU A 393 -40.35 13.43 -6.05
C GLU A 393 -40.79 14.07 -4.73
N LYS A 394 -39.96 13.94 -3.69
CA LYS A 394 -40.16 14.55 -2.39
C LYS A 394 -38.87 15.26 -1.97
N ASN A 395 -38.98 16.52 -1.58
CA ASN A 395 -37.87 17.26 -0.98
C ASN A 395 -37.97 17.18 0.54
N ILE A 396 -36.84 16.96 1.21
CA ILE A 396 -36.68 16.91 2.66
C ILE A 396 -35.64 17.97 3.03
N PRO A 397 -36.03 19.27 3.06
CA PRO A 397 -35.11 20.39 3.19
C PRO A 397 -34.36 20.40 4.52
N GLU A 398 -34.92 19.81 5.58
CA GLU A 398 -34.35 19.78 6.93
C GLU A 398 -32.98 19.07 6.97
N ILE A 399 -32.75 18.16 6.02
CA ILE A 399 -31.50 17.40 5.90
C ILE A 399 -30.87 17.54 4.50
N GLY A 400 -31.37 18.46 3.68
CA GLY A 400 -30.87 18.71 2.32
C GLY A 400 -31.01 17.52 1.36
N VAL A 401 -32.09 16.75 1.49
CA VAL A 401 -32.28 15.50 0.73
C VAL A 401 -33.39 15.62 -0.30
N LYS A 402 -33.20 15.00 -1.46
CA LYS A 402 -34.24 14.74 -2.46
C LYS A 402 -34.50 13.25 -2.58
N GLU A 403 -35.74 12.83 -2.37
CA GLU A 403 -36.18 11.45 -2.49
C GLU A 403 -36.97 11.27 -3.80
N TRP A 404 -36.60 10.25 -4.58
CA TRP A 404 -37.31 9.83 -5.78
C TRP A 404 -37.89 8.44 -5.59
N THR A 405 -39.14 8.24 -6.00
CA THR A 405 -39.66 6.90 -6.32
C THR A 405 -39.64 6.73 -7.83
N LEU A 406 -38.95 5.70 -8.30
CA LEU A 406 -38.84 5.35 -9.70
C LEU A 406 -40.02 4.47 -10.14
N SER A 407 -40.29 4.43 -11.44
CA SER A 407 -41.39 3.63 -12.02
C SER A 407 -41.26 2.12 -11.80
N ASN A 408 -40.08 1.64 -11.40
CA ASN A 408 -39.82 0.24 -11.01
C ASN A 408 -39.91 0.00 -9.50
N GLY A 409 -40.36 0.98 -8.71
CA GLY A 409 -40.54 0.88 -7.26
C GLY A 409 -39.29 1.18 -6.42
N VAL A 410 -38.12 1.35 -7.04
CA VAL A 410 -36.89 1.73 -6.33
C VAL A 410 -37.02 3.15 -5.76
N LYS A 411 -36.61 3.31 -4.50
CA LYS A 411 -36.47 4.62 -3.86
C LYS A 411 -35.02 5.06 -3.91
N VAL A 412 -34.77 6.27 -4.39
CA VAL A 412 -33.44 6.88 -4.47
C VAL A 412 -33.42 8.09 -3.54
N VAL A 413 -32.46 8.09 -2.61
CA VAL A 413 -32.25 9.20 -1.67
C VAL A 413 -30.97 9.92 -2.08
N LEU A 414 -31.13 11.15 -2.57
CA LEU A 414 -30.04 11.98 -3.06
C LEU A 414 -29.67 13.00 -1.98
N LYS A 415 -28.40 12.98 -1.56
CA LYS A 415 -27.84 13.94 -0.61
C LYS A 415 -26.57 14.56 -1.19
N PRO A 416 -26.64 15.78 -1.75
CA PRO A 416 -25.45 16.54 -2.11
C PRO A 416 -24.62 16.85 -0.86
N THR A 417 -23.30 16.70 -0.95
CA THR A 417 -22.32 17.04 0.09
C THR A 417 -21.15 17.78 -0.53
N ASP A 418 -20.35 18.43 0.31
CA ASP A 418 -19.13 19.18 -0.05
C ASP A 418 -17.87 18.61 0.65
N PHE A 419 -17.97 17.35 1.08
CA PHE A 419 -16.89 16.65 1.79
C PHE A 419 -15.75 16.24 0.85
N LYS A 420 -16.09 15.93 -0.40
CA LYS A 420 -15.18 15.57 -1.50
C LYS A 420 -15.68 16.24 -2.78
N ASN A 421 -14.74 16.76 -3.58
CA ASN A 421 -15.04 17.54 -4.77
C ASN A 421 -15.29 16.70 -6.03
N ASP A 422 -14.72 15.50 -6.10
CA ASP A 422 -14.70 14.60 -7.25
C ASP A 422 -15.15 13.19 -6.84
N GLU A 423 -16.13 13.06 -5.92
CA GLU A 423 -16.64 11.77 -5.45
C GLU A 423 -18.17 11.70 -5.44
N ILE A 424 -18.69 10.57 -5.88
CA ILE A 424 -20.07 10.13 -5.69
C ILE A 424 -20.01 8.76 -5.01
N SER A 425 -20.57 8.65 -3.82
CA SER A 425 -20.74 7.38 -3.12
C SER A 425 -22.20 6.96 -3.17
N PHE A 426 -22.45 5.66 -3.32
CA PHE A 426 -23.80 5.13 -3.26
C PHE A 426 -23.86 3.76 -2.58
N TYR A 427 -25.02 3.52 -1.98
CA TYR A 427 -25.34 2.27 -1.30
C TYR A 427 -26.81 1.95 -1.61
N ALA A 428 -27.05 0.75 -2.13
CA ALA A 428 -28.38 0.25 -2.44
C ALA A 428 -28.59 -1.05 -1.68
N PHE A 429 -29.74 -1.17 -1.01
CA PHE A 429 -30.08 -2.35 -0.22
C PHE A 429 -31.55 -2.74 -0.41
N SER A 430 -31.84 -4.02 -0.27
CA SER A 430 -33.17 -4.57 -0.04
C SER A 430 -33.16 -5.44 1.22
N PRO A 431 -34.27 -5.46 2.00
CA PRO A 431 -34.43 -6.43 3.07
C PRO A 431 -34.33 -7.85 2.53
N GLY A 432 -33.67 -8.75 3.25
CA GLY A 432 -33.46 -10.13 2.83
C GLY A 432 -32.10 -10.65 3.27
N GLY A 433 -31.31 -11.21 2.36
CA GLY A 433 -29.99 -11.72 2.69
C GLY A 433 -29.98 -13.18 3.17
N THR A 434 -28.91 -13.61 3.82
CA THR A 434 -28.71 -15.03 4.17
C THR A 434 -29.75 -15.58 5.15
N SER A 435 -30.45 -14.72 5.90
CA SER A 435 -31.54 -15.12 6.80
C SER A 435 -32.77 -15.71 6.10
N LEU A 436 -32.90 -15.54 4.79
CA LEU A 436 -33.99 -16.12 3.99
C LEU A 436 -33.64 -17.49 3.40
N TYR A 437 -32.41 -17.96 3.58
CA TYR A 437 -31.92 -19.22 3.03
C TYR A 437 -31.92 -20.30 4.12
N SER A 438 -32.05 -21.55 3.69
CA SER A 438 -31.92 -22.71 4.58
C SER A 438 -30.47 -22.86 5.07
N ASP A 439 -30.26 -23.56 6.19
CA ASP A 439 -28.92 -23.88 6.69
C ASP A 439 -28.06 -24.61 5.63
N ALA A 440 -28.71 -25.44 4.79
CA ALA A 440 -28.05 -26.14 3.70
C ALA A 440 -27.53 -25.19 2.60
N ASP A 441 -28.22 -24.07 2.37
CA ASP A 441 -27.87 -23.08 1.35
C ASP A 441 -27.07 -21.88 1.90
N TYR A 442 -26.97 -21.74 3.22
CA TYR A 442 -26.36 -20.58 3.89
C TYR A 442 -24.96 -20.26 3.36
N GLN A 443 -24.07 -21.27 3.27
CA GLN A 443 -22.69 -21.07 2.80
C GLN A 443 -22.63 -20.69 1.32
N SER A 444 -23.56 -21.20 0.51
CA SER A 444 -23.70 -20.83 -0.89
C SER A 444 -24.15 -19.37 -1.02
N ALA A 445 -25.17 -18.97 -0.26
CA ALA A 445 -25.70 -17.61 -0.24
C ALA A 445 -24.66 -16.58 0.26
N SER A 446 -23.98 -16.89 1.38
CA SER A 446 -22.95 -16.01 1.97
C SER A 446 -21.75 -15.82 1.05
N SER A 447 -21.41 -16.82 0.24
CA SER A 447 -20.27 -16.77 -0.68
C SER A 447 -20.60 -16.20 -2.06
N ALA A 448 -21.86 -16.20 -2.46
CA ALA A 448 -22.28 -15.90 -3.84
C ALA A 448 -21.81 -14.52 -4.34
N ALA A 449 -22.01 -13.47 -3.55
CA ALA A 449 -21.61 -12.12 -3.93
C ALA A 449 -20.09 -11.99 -4.13
N GLY A 450 -19.29 -12.61 -3.25
CA GLY A 450 -17.84 -12.61 -3.34
C GLY A 450 -17.30 -13.39 -4.55
N ILE A 451 -17.97 -14.51 -4.90
CA ILE A 451 -17.64 -15.30 -6.11
C ILE A 451 -17.97 -14.51 -7.37
N LEU A 452 -19.16 -13.89 -7.43
CA LEU A 452 -19.59 -13.07 -8.55
C LEU A 452 -18.66 -11.89 -8.80
N ALA A 453 -18.27 -11.18 -7.73
CA ALA A 453 -17.35 -10.04 -7.82
C ALA A 453 -15.98 -10.42 -8.44
N ARG A 454 -15.56 -11.68 -8.33
CA ARG A 454 -14.29 -12.18 -8.88
C ARG A 454 -14.41 -12.76 -10.30
N SER A 455 -15.63 -13.08 -10.75
CA SER A 455 -15.88 -13.80 -11.99
C SER A 455 -15.95 -12.90 -13.24
N GLY A 456 -15.99 -11.57 -13.06
CA GLY A 456 -16.28 -10.60 -14.12
C GLY A 456 -17.76 -10.25 -14.17
N VAL A 457 -18.22 -9.65 -15.26
CA VAL A 457 -19.62 -9.23 -15.40
C VAL A 457 -20.03 -9.17 -16.88
N GLY A 458 -21.26 -9.59 -17.20
CA GLY A 458 -21.72 -9.69 -18.58
C GLY A 458 -20.77 -10.52 -19.44
N GLU A 459 -20.40 -9.98 -20.60
CA GLU A 459 -19.46 -10.64 -21.52
C GLU A 459 -17.99 -10.54 -21.11
N TYR A 460 -17.64 -9.75 -20.08
CA TYR A 460 -16.26 -9.50 -19.67
C TYR A 460 -15.83 -10.51 -18.62
N SER A 461 -14.72 -11.20 -18.87
CA SER A 461 -13.99 -11.94 -17.84
C SER A 461 -13.41 -11.00 -16.77
N SER A 462 -12.94 -11.58 -15.65
CA SER A 462 -12.28 -10.82 -14.57
C SER A 462 -11.07 -10.00 -15.05
N VAL A 463 -10.30 -10.55 -16.00
CA VAL A 463 -9.12 -9.88 -16.59
C VAL A 463 -9.55 -8.75 -17.52
N GLU A 464 -10.48 -9.02 -18.44
CA GLU A 464 -10.98 -8.00 -19.38
C GLU A 464 -11.69 -6.86 -18.65
N LEU A 465 -12.48 -7.16 -17.61
CA LEU A 465 -13.14 -6.16 -16.79
C LEU A 465 -12.12 -5.27 -16.09
N SER A 466 -11.07 -5.86 -15.49
CA SER A 466 -9.99 -5.09 -14.87
C SER A 466 -9.31 -4.12 -15.84
N LYS A 467 -9.06 -4.58 -17.08
CA LYS A 467 -8.47 -3.75 -18.12
C LYS A 467 -9.44 -2.67 -18.61
N TYR A 468 -10.73 -2.98 -18.75
CA TYR A 468 -11.77 -2.02 -19.08
C TYR A 468 -11.92 -0.92 -18.02
N MET A 469 -11.82 -1.28 -16.74
CA MET A 469 -11.90 -0.33 -15.62
C MET A 469 -10.62 0.49 -15.42
N THR A 470 -9.51 0.11 -16.07
CA THR A 470 -8.27 0.88 -15.99
C THR A 470 -8.50 2.29 -16.57
N GLY A 471 -7.99 3.32 -15.89
CA GLY A 471 -8.21 4.72 -16.25
C GLY A 471 -9.52 5.31 -15.71
N LYS A 472 -10.44 4.47 -15.23
CA LYS A 472 -11.73 4.88 -14.64
C LYS A 472 -11.66 4.81 -13.12
N ARG A 473 -12.19 5.82 -12.45
CA ARG A 473 -12.40 5.80 -11.00
C ARG A 473 -13.86 5.52 -10.73
N ALA A 474 -14.23 4.26 -10.91
CA ALA A 474 -15.54 3.71 -10.59
C ALA A 474 -15.36 2.31 -10.03
N GLY A 475 -16.11 1.97 -8.99
CA GLY A 475 -16.08 0.66 -8.34
C GLY A 475 -17.45 0.30 -7.80
N VAL A 476 -17.87 -0.93 -8.05
CA VAL A 476 -19.18 -1.44 -7.64
C VAL A 476 -19.00 -2.86 -7.13
N SER A 477 -19.59 -3.18 -5.99
CA SER A 477 -19.51 -4.52 -5.40
C SER A 477 -20.90 -4.96 -4.91
N PRO A 478 -21.40 -6.12 -5.36
CA PRO A 478 -22.56 -6.72 -4.74
C PRO A 478 -22.20 -7.26 -3.36
N TYR A 479 -23.19 -7.32 -2.48
CA TYR A 479 -23.08 -7.94 -1.17
C TYR A 479 -24.36 -8.67 -0.79
N ILE A 480 -24.22 -9.71 0.02
CA ILE A 480 -25.30 -10.41 0.70
C ILE A 480 -24.87 -10.50 2.17
N SER A 481 -25.62 -9.84 3.04
CA SER A 481 -25.45 -9.88 4.51
C SER A 481 -26.57 -10.71 5.14
N GLU A 482 -26.61 -10.80 6.48
CA GLU A 482 -27.65 -11.57 7.17
C GLU A 482 -29.07 -11.07 6.85
N ARG A 483 -29.28 -9.75 6.92
CA ARG A 483 -30.62 -9.13 6.86
C ARG A 483 -30.88 -8.23 5.66
N TYR A 484 -29.84 -8.02 4.84
CA TYR A 484 -29.91 -7.19 3.66
C TYR A 484 -29.01 -7.73 2.56
N GLU A 485 -29.37 -7.41 1.33
CA GLU A 485 -28.55 -7.64 0.15
C GLU A 485 -28.57 -6.39 -0.73
N GLY A 486 -27.61 -6.26 -1.62
CA GLY A 486 -27.58 -5.13 -2.52
C GLY A 486 -26.21 -4.87 -3.14
N ILE A 487 -25.95 -3.59 -3.40
CA ILE A 487 -24.74 -3.13 -4.05
C ILE A 487 -24.22 -1.88 -3.33
N SER A 488 -22.91 -1.85 -3.07
CA SER A 488 -22.18 -0.65 -2.68
C SER A 488 -21.25 -0.22 -3.80
N GLY A 489 -20.99 1.08 -3.89
CA GLY A 489 -20.07 1.58 -4.89
C GLY A 489 -19.80 3.06 -4.78
N GLY A 490 -18.92 3.51 -5.66
CA GLY A 490 -18.62 4.91 -5.82
C GLY A 490 -17.92 5.16 -7.15
N ALA A 491 -17.94 6.42 -7.56
CA ALA A 491 -17.23 6.87 -8.74
C ALA A 491 -16.92 8.36 -8.64
N ILE A 492 -16.01 8.82 -9.48
CA ILE A 492 -15.91 10.25 -9.80
C ILE A 492 -17.04 10.63 -10.78
N PRO A 493 -17.46 11.91 -10.84
CA PRO A 493 -18.57 12.33 -11.69
C PRO A 493 -18.47 11.90 -13.15
N LYS A 494 -17.28 11.99 -13.77
CA LYS A 494 -17.07 11.59 -15.17
C LYS A 494 -17.24 10.09 -15.43
N ASP A 495 -17.04 9.25 -14.40
CA ASP A 495 -17.12 7.78 -14.50
C ASP A 495 -18.39 7.21 -13.85
N PHE A 496 -19.29 8.07 -13.35
CA PHE A 496 -20.51 7.63 -12.68
C PHE A 496 -21.42 6.80 -13.59
N GLU A 497 -21.47 7.11 -14.90
CA GLU A 497 -22.18 6.27 -15.85
C GLU A 497 -21.60 4.84 -15.87
N THR A 498 -20.27 4.68 -15.82
CA THR A 498 -19.66 3.34 -15.77
C THR A 498 -20.05 2.59 -14.49
N ALA A 499 -20.11 3.28 -13.35
CA ALA A 499 -20.60 2.66 -12.11
C ALA A 499 -22.06 2.21 -12.23
N LEU A 500 -22.95 3.04 -12.81
CA LEU A 500 -24.34 2.66 -13.04
C LEU A 500 -24.47 1.47 -14.02
N GLN A 501 -23.62 1.43 -15.05
CA GLN A 501 -23.56 0.31 -15.99
C GLN A 501 -23.10 -0.98 -15.27
N LEU A 502 -22.09 -0.91 -14.40
CA LEU A 502 -21.67 -2.03 -13.56
C LEU A 502 -22.80 -2.52 -12.65
N THR A 503 -23.46 -1.60 -11.93
CA THR A 503 -24.62 -1.92 -11.08
C THR A 503 -25.70 -2.65 -11.88
N TYR A 504 -26.05 -2.13 -13.07
CA TYR A 504 -27.05 -2.75 -13.94
C TYR A 504 -26.63 -4.15 -14.41
N LEU A 505 -25.37 -4.33 -14.82
CA LEU A 505 -24.86 -5.61 -15.29
C LEU A 505 -24.80 -6.66 -14.17
N TYR A 506 -24.47 -6.28 -12.93
CA TYR A 506 -24.51 -7.23 -11.80
C TYR A 506 -25.91 -7.78 -11.53
N PHE A 507 -26.97 -6.97 -11.74
CA PHE A 507 -28.35 -7.44 -11.58
C PHE A 507 -28.88 -8.21 -12.80
N THR A 508 -28.46 -7.86 -14.01
CA THR A 508 -29.11 -8.38 -15.24
C THR A 508 -28.29 -9.43 -15.98
N GLN A 509 -26.98 -9.43 -15.80
CA GLN A 509 -26.04 -10.33 -16.48
C GLN A 509 -24.87 -10.71 -15.55
N PRO A 510 -25.15 -11.28 -14.36
CA PRO A 510 -24.10 -11.80 -13.50
C PRO A 510 -23.31 -12.89 -14.25
N ARG A 511 -21.99 -12.87 -14.11
CA ARG A 511 -21.11 -13.86 -14.75
C ARG A 511 -20.67 -14.89 -13.72
N THR A 512 -20.80 -16.17 -14.07
CA THR A 512 -20.19 -17.27 -13.33
C THR A 512 -19.02 -17.83 -14.12
N ASP A 513 -17.87 -17.98 -13.49
CA ASP A 513 -16.68 -18.56 -14.11
C ASP A 513 -16.27 -19.85 -13.35
N PRO A 514 -16.44 -21.05 -13.96
CA PRO A 514 -16.14 -22.32 -13.29
C PRO A 514 -14.68 -22.45 -12.85
N GLN A 515 -13.76 -21.81 -13.57
CA GLN A 515 -12.34 -21.84 -13.25
C GLN A 515 -12.03 -20.98 -12.03
N ILE A 516 -12.58 -19.76 -11.98
CA ILE A 516 -12.50 -18.90 -10.79
C ILE A 516 -13.15 -19.56 -9.59
N PHE A 517 -14.32 -20.16 -9.77
CA PHE A 517 -15.02 -20.90 -8.71
C PHE A 517 -14.14 -22.03 -8.14
N THR A 518 -13.54 -22.84 -9.01
CA THR A 518 -12.62 -23.92 -8.59
C THR A 518 -11.42 -23.36 -7.82
N GLY A 519 -10.83 -22.25 -8.27
CA GLY A 519 -9.74 -21.56 -7.59
C GLY A 519 -10.13 -21.09 -6.18
N ILE A 520 -11.32 -20.49 -6.04
CA ILE A 520 -11.86 -20.04 -4.74
C ILE A 520 -12.07 -21.24 -3.81
N ILE A 521 -12.65 -22.34 -4.30
CA ILE A 521 -12.85 -23.56 -3.49
C ILE A 521 -11.52 -24.14 -3.01
N ASN A 522 -10.50 -24.20 -3.87
CA ASN A 522 -9.18 -24.68 -3.49
C ASN A 522 -8.53 -23.77 -2.43
N GLN A 523 -8.66 -22.45 -2.58
CA GLN A 523 -8.17 -21.48 -1.59
C GLN A 523 -8.88 -21.67 -0.24
N GLN A 524 -10.21 -21.83 -0.23
CA GLN A 524 -10.98 -22.06 0.99
C GLN A 524 -10.62 -23.37 1.69
N LYS A 525 -10.45 -24.47 0.93
CA LYS A 525 -9.97 -25.75 1.48
C LYS A 525 -8.61 -25.60 2.16
N ALA A 526 -7.68 -24.90 1.52
CA ALA A 526 -6.35 -24.66 2.08
C ALA A 526 -6.39 -23.77 3.34
N ALA A 527 -7.27 -22.78 3.37
CA ALA A 527 -7.46 -21.92 4.54
C ALA A 527 -8.04 -22.72 5.72
N LEU A 528 -9.10 -23.50 5.50
CA LEU A 528 -9.74 -24.34 6.52
C LEU A 528 -8.78 -25.39 7.09
N ALA A 529 -7.97 -26.04 6.25
CA ALA A 529 -6.98 -27.02 6.69
C ALA A 529 -5.87 -26.45 7.60
N ASN A 530 -5.70 -25.13 7.61
CA ASN A 530 -4.72 -24.45 8.46
C ASN A 530 -5.35 -23.60 9.57
N ARG A 531 -6.68 -23.47 9.61
CA ARG A 531 -7.42 -22.62 10.57
C ARG A 531 -7.12 -22.99 12.03
N GLU A 532 -7.04 -24.29 12.34
CA GLU A 532 -6.76 -24.77 13.70
C GLU A 532 -5.30 -24.52 14.16
N LYS A 533 -4.40 -24.18 13.23
CA LYS A 533 -3.00 -23.88 13.53
C LYS A 533 -2.78 -22.41 13.87
N ASP A 534 -3.79 -21.56 13.67
CA ASP A 534 -3.77 -20.16 14.04
C ASP A 534 -4.48 -19.97 15.40
N PRO A 535 -3.75 -19.64 16.47
CA PRO A 535 -4.33 -19.42 17.79
C PRO A 535 -5.44 -18.36 17.82
N ALA A 536 -5.35 -17.32 16.98
CA ALA A 536 -6.38 -16.29 16.90
C ALA A 536 -7.68 -16.85 16.32
N SER A 537 -7.57 -17.67 15.27
CA SER A 537 -8.71 -18.38 14.68
C SER A 537 -9.38 -19.35 15.66
N VAL A 538 -8.60 -20.13 16.43
CA VAL A 538 -9.12 -21.05 17.45
C VAL A 538 -9.84 -20.30 18.58
N PHE A 539 -9.24 -19.20 19.04
CA PHE A 539 -9.86 -18.34 20.06
C PHE A 539 -11.17 -17.75 19.55
N ALA A 540 -11.17 -17.16 18.35
CA ALA A 540 -12.36 -16.55 17.76
C ALA A 540 -13.49 -17.58 17.56
N ASP A 541 -13.16 -18.80 17.14
CA ASP A 541 -14.11 -19.90 17.00
C ASP A 541 -14.75 -20.28 18.35
N THR A 542 -13.93 -20.39 19.40
CA THR A 542 -14.41 -20.68 20.76
C THR A 542 -15.30 -19.55 21.29
N VAL A 543 -14.92 -18.29 21.08
CA VAL A 543 -15.74 -17.13 21.47
C VAL A 543 -17.07 -17.14 20.73
N ALA A 544 -17.07 -17.39 19.42
CA ALA A 544 -18.29 -17.48 18.62
C ALA A 544 -19.20 -18.60 19.13
N ALA A 545 -18.64 -19.78 19.42
CA ALA A 545 -19.36 -20.91 20.01
C ALA A 545 -20.04 -20.54 21.34
N VAL A 546 -19.29 -19.93 22.26
CA VAL A 546 -19.80 -19.54 23.58
C VAL A 546 -20.87 -18.45 23.47
N LEU A 547 -20.64 -17.42 22.65
CA LEU A 547 -21.61 -16.35 22.42
C LEU A 547 -22.90 -16.85 21.74
N GLY A 548 -22.79 -17.85 20.87
CA GLY A 548 -23.92 -18.54 20.25
C GLY A 548 -24.59 -19.59 21.14
N ASN A 549 -24.15 -19.75 22.40
CA ASN A 549 -24.59 -20.83 23.29
C ASN A 549 -24.48 -22.22 22.63
N TYR A 550 -23.40 -22.43 21.88
CA TYR A 550 -23.12 -23.64 21.10
C TYR A 550 -24.16 -23.98 20.01
N ASN A 551 -24.94 -22.99 19.57
CA ASN A 551 -25.75 -23.05 18.36
C ASN A 551 -25.01 -22.27 17.27
N ILE A 552 -24.08 -22.96 16.58
CA ILE A 552 -23.21 -22.40 15.54
C ILE A 552 -23.64 -22.92 14.18
#